data_AF-A0A392S6B7-F1
#
_entry.id   AF-A0A392S6B7-F1
#
_cell.length_a   1.000
_cell.length_b   1.000
_cell.length_c   1.000
_cell.angle_alpha   90.00
_cell.angle_beta   90.00
_cell.angle_gamma   90.00
#
_symmetry.space_group_name_H-M   'P 1'
#
loop_
_entity.id
_entity.type
_entity.pdbx_description
1 polymer ?
#
loop_
_entity_poly.entity_id
_entity_poly.type
_entity_poly.pdbx_seq_one_letter_code
_entity_poly.pdbx_strand_id
1 'polypeptide(L)' 'MCLSRCLLQDERSKQWRVQAVSVSPDRFESRKALPSQWRGLRDDVLSKEADIPGCVFVHMSGFIGGNQTFEG' A
#
# COMPACT_ATOMS: atom_id res chain seq x y z
N MET A 1 -16.43 -0.49 0.89
CA MET A 1 -15.94 0.82 0.41
C MET A 1 -14.78 0.59 -0.55
N CYS A 2 -15.07 0.56 -1.86
CA CYS A 2 -14.06 0.32 -2.90
C CYS A 2 -13.31 1.64 -3.15
N LEU A 3 -12.12 1.78 -2.58
CA LEU A 3 -11.30 2.98 -2.72
C LEU A 3 -10.36 2.79 -3.90
N SER A 4 -10.43 3.71 -4.85
CA SER A 4 -9.66 3.83 -6.10
C SER A 4 -8.15 3.58 -5.92
N ARG A 5 -7.77 2.30 -5.85
CA ARG A 5 -6.41 1.78 -5.67
C ARG A 5 -6.05 1.05 -6.96
N CYS A 6 -4.96 1.46 -7.61
CA CYS A 6 -4.39 0.66 -8.68
C CYS A 6 -3.59 -0.47 -8.02
N LEU A 7 -4.11 -1.70 -8.10
CA LEU A 7 -3.37 -2.90 -7.70
C LEU A 7 -2.44 -3.27 -8.85
N LEU A 8 -1.15 -3.33 -8.56
CA LEU A 8 -0.10 -3.68 -9.51
C LEU A 8 0.56 -4.96 -9.02
N GLN A 9 0.45 -6.04 -9.80
CA GLN A 9 1.17 -7.27 -9.51
C GLN A 9 2.65 -7.08 -9.87
N ASP A 10 3.55 -7.38 -8.93
CA ASP A 10 4.97 -7.43 -9.19
C ASP A 10 5.29 -8.77 -9.87
N GLU A 11 5.47 -8.75 -11.19
CA GLU A 11 5.74 -9.92 -12.05
C GLU A 11 6.99 -10.72 -11.63
N ARG A 12 7.91 -10.13 -10.84
CA ARG A 12 9.17 -10.77 -10.44
C ARG A 12 9.12 -11.37 -9.04
N SER A 13 8.25 -10.88 -8.17
CA SER A 13 8.33 -11.17 -6.72
C SER A 13 7.11 -11.91 -6.16
N LYS A 14 6.08 -12.20 -6.98
CA LYS A 14 4.74 -12.68 -6.54
C LYS A 14 4.08 -11.81 -5.47
N GLN A 15 4.54 -10.56 -5.31
CA GLN A 15 4.00 -9.61 -4.34
C GLN A 15 3.03 -8.66 -5.04
N TRP A 16 2.02 -8.24 -4.32
CA TRP A 16 0.99 -7.32 -4.78
C TRP A 16 1.27 -5.93 -4.23
N ARG A 17 1.29 -4.94 -5.11
CA ARG A 17 1.48 -3.55 -4.71
C ARG A 17 0.17 -2.81 -4.83
N VAL A 18 -0.08 -1.96 -3.84
CA VAL A 18 -1.13 -0.95 -3.89
C VAL A 18 -0.47 0.41 -4.05
N GLN A 19 -0.87 1.17 -5.06
CA GLN A 19 -0.43 2.54 -5.25
C GLN A 19 -1.60 3.50 -5.11
N ALA A 20 -1.42 4.54 -4.30
CA ALA A 20 -2.35 5.64 -4.18
C ALA A 20 -2.25 6.54 -5.42
N VAL A 21 -3.41 7.03 -5.88
CA VAL A 21 -3.46 7.89 -7.07
C VAL A 21 -2.99 9.29 -6.70
N SER A 22 -1.98 9.80 -7.40
CA SER A 22 -1.50 11.18 -7.26
C SER A 22 -2.58 12.20 -7.65
N VAL A 23 -2.52 13.39 -7.04
CA VAL A 23 -3.38 14.54 -7.40
C VAL A 23 -3.12 14.99 -8.84
N SER A 24 -1.86 15.01 -9.25
CA SER A 24 -1.43 15.25 -10.63
C SER A 24 -0.09 14.54 -10.91
N PRO A 25 0.31 14.35 -12.19
CA PRO A 25 1.53 13.61 -12.55
C PRO A 25 2.83 14.21 -12.00
N ASP A 26 2.83 15.51 -11.69
CA ASP A 26 3.96 16.32 -11.22
C ASP A 26 3.97 16.53 -9.70
N ARG A 27 3.03 15.92 -8.96
CA ARG A 27 2.88 16.10 -7.51
C ARG A 27 3.06 14.79 -6.76
N PHE A 28 3.80 14.86 -5.65
CA PHE A 28 3.97 13.74 -4.71
C PHE A 28 2.75 13.53 -3.80
N GLU A 29 1.80 14.47 -3.81
CA GLU A 29 0.59 14.37 -3.02
C GLU A 29 -0.38 13.34 -3.61
N SER A 30 -0.84 12.42 -2.76
CA SER A 30 -1.83 11.41 -3.14
C SER A 30 -3.24 11.89 -2.82
N ARG A 31 -4.18 11.76 -3.76
CA ARG A 31 -5.62 12.04 -3.53
C ARG A 31 -6.18 11.23 -2.37
N LYS A 32 -5.67 10.01 -2.21
CA LYS A 32 -6.06 9.08 -1.16
C LYS A 32 -4.87 8.24 -0.72
N ALA A 33 -3.96 8.86 0.03
CA ALA A 33 -2.84 8.16 0.64
C ALA A 33 -3.32 7.01 1.55
N LEU A 34 -2.45 6.01 1.73
CA LEU A 34 -2.66 4.95 2.70
C LEU A 34 -2.78 5.51 4.14
N PRO A 35 -3.52 4.84 5.04
CA PRO A 35 -3.72 5.27 6.42
C PRO A 35 -2.41 5.66 7.10
N SER A 36 -2.40 6.80 7.81
CA SER A 36 -1.20 7.32 8.49
C SER A 36 -0.63 6.33 9.50
N GLN A 37 -1.48 5.59 10.19
CA GLN A 37 -1.11 4.55 11.15
C GLN A 37 -0.29 3.40 10.53
N TRP A 38 -0.39 3.18 9.22
CA TRP A 38 0.37 2.13 8.54
C TRP A 38 1.71 2.63 7.98
N ARG A 39 1.87 3.95 7.83
CA ARG A 39 3.02 4.53 7.13
C ARG A 39 4.32 4.25 7.86
N GLY A 40 5.30 3.69 7.16
CA GLY A 40 6.57 3.29 7.74
C GLY A 40 6.57 1.91 8.39
N LEU A 41 5.39 1.30 8.59
CA LEU A 41 5.30 -0.05 9.12
C LEU A 41 5.61 -1.08 8.04
N ARG A 42 6.11 -2.23 8.50
CA ARG A 42 6.53 -3.36 7.65
C ARG A 42 6.20 -4.68 8.33
N ASP A 43 6.12 -5.73 7.51
CA ASP A 43 6.02 -7.14 7.93
C ASP A 43 4.96 -7.35 9.03
N ASP A 44 5.25 -8.18 10.04
CA ASP A 44 4.31 -8.55 11.10
C ASP A 44 3.71 -7.36 11.86
N VAL A 45 4.46 -6.26 11.99
CA VAL A 45 3.98 -5.05 12.68
C VAL A 45 2.87 -4.40 11.85
N LEU A 46 3.09 -4.26 10.55
CA LEU A 46 2.06 -3.75 9.65
C LEU A 46 0.86 -4.70 9.57
N SER A 47 1.11 -6.01 9.51
CA SER A 47 0.03 -7.00 9.46
C SER A 47 -0.87 -6.96 10.69
N LYS A 48 -0.29 -6.79 11.88
CA LYS A 48 -1.06 -6.64 13.12
C LYS A 48 -1.85 -5.33 13.15
N GLU A 49 -1.25 -4.21 12.75
CA GLU A 49 -1.92 -2.90 12.76
C GLU A 49 -2.96 -2.71 11.64
N ALA A 50 -2.82 -3.44 10.54
CA ALA A 50 -3.80 -3.44 9.47
C ALA A 50 -4.92 -4.47 9.68
N ASP A 51 -4.71 -5.44 10.58
CA ASP A 51 -5.50 -6.67 10.68
C ASP A 51 -5.59 -7.41 9.34
N ILE A 52 -4.45 -7.43 8.63
CA ILE A 52 -4.31 -7.99 7.28
C ILE A 52 -3.03 -8.83 7.23
N PRO A 53 -3.09 -10.16 7.10
CA PRO A 53 -1.91 -11.00 7.06
C PRO A 53 -1.03 -10.74 5.82
N GLY A 54 0.27 -11.06 5.89
CA GLY A 54 1.15 -10.99 4.72
C GLY A 54 1.46 -9.57 4.21
N CYS A 55 1.21 -8.52 5.01
CA CYS A 55 1.61 -7.17 4.66
C CYS A 55 3.14 -7.06 4.64
N VAL A 56 3.69 -6.42 3.60
CA VAL A 56 5.14 -6.28 3.40
C VAL A 56 5.64 -4.92 3.87
N PHE A 57 5.00 -3.84 3.41
CA PHE A 57 5.38 -2.48 3.80
C PHE A 57 4.34 -1.43 3.41
N VAL A 58 4.42 -0.25 4.02
CA VAL A 58 3.84 1.00 3.51
C VAL A 58 4.88 2.11 3.57
N HIS A 59 5.05 2.86 2.48
CA HIS A 59 5.98 3.99 2.43
C HIS A 59 5.57 5.10 3.43
N MET A 60 6.54 5.86 3.98
CA MET A 60 6.30 6.91 4.97
C MET A 60 5.30 7.99 4.53
N SER A 61 5.25 8.32 3.24
CA SER A 61 4.25 9.25 2.69
C SER A 61 2.91 8.59 2.31
N GLY A 62 2.83 7.25 2.38
CA GLY A 62 1.59 6.50 2.13
C GLY A 62 1.18 6.39 0.66
N PHE A 63 2.04 6.72 -0.30
CA PHE A 63 1.71 6.61 -1.72
C PHE A 63 1.76 5.17 -2.25
N ILE A 64 2.47 4.27 -1.57
CA ILE A 64 2.62 2.87 -1.99
C ILE A 64 2.71 1.94 -0.78
N GLY A 65 2.20 0.74 -0.95
CA GLY A 65 2.37 -0.38 -0.02
C GLY A 65 2.37 -1.71 -0.76
N GLY A 66 2.71 -2.78 -0.04
CA GLY A 66 2.78 -4.13 -0.59
C GLY A 66 2.17 -5.18 0.34
N ASN A 67 1.60 -6.23 -0.25
CA ASN A 67 1.13 -7.45 0.42
C ASN A 67 1.62 -8.68 -0.39
N GLN A 68 1.79 -9.81 0.28
CA GLN A 68 2.09 -11.10 -0.34
C GLN A 68 0.94 -11.62 -1.21
N THR A 69 -0.31 -11.31 -0.88
CA THR A 69 -1.50 -11.79 -1.59
C THR A 69 -2.30 -10.64 -2.20
N PHE A 70 -3.14 -10.95 -3.19
CA PHE A 70 -4.03 -9.98 -3.82
C PHE A 70 -5.16 -9.54 -2.89
N GLU A 71 -5.66 -10.50 -2.11
CA GLU A 71 -6.83 -10.32 -1.24
C GLU A 71 -6.53 -9.39 -0.07
N GLY A 72 -5.24 -9.29 0.29
CA GLY A 72 -4.85 -8.61 1.50
C GLY A 72 -4.92 -9.61 2.64
#